data_AF-A0A1G2N6Z9-F1
#
_entry.id   AF-A0A1G2N6Z9-F1
#
_cell.length_a   1.000
_cell.length_b   1.000
_cell.length_c   1.000
_cell.angle_alpha   90.00
_cell.angle_beta   90.00
_cell.angle_gamma   90.00
#
_symmetry.space_group_name_H-M   'P 1'
#
loop_
_entity.id
_entity.type
_entity.pdbx_description
1 polymer ?
#
loop_
_entity_poly.entity_id
_entity_poly.type
_entity_poly.pdbx_seq_one_letter_code
_entity_poly.pdbx_strand_id
1 'polypeptide(L)'
;MKKILLSVAVIAFVAAIVAGATGAFFSDTETSTGNTFTAGAIDLTIDNESYVTSTTTGQLIASPETSWELSNLTNQLFFDFEDLKPGDVGEDTISLHVNSNDAWACMAINLTATPENGQTEPELAVPDTTVGTNDGELQNELKFVFWNDDGDNVYEDGESAFWQNQTIAQISTAGTVALADSSGTGVLGTGPIVGNTERYIGKAWCFGDMTLTPVAQDGDGKTGTNGPLVRGTGISCSGVSATNITQTDGIRADVSFTAEQSRNNGSFLCNPPVQPVPTTMTLLGSDFSGTYASYFDLPWQRSYPETPDTANLSDDVQLTSLFATSTGDVHVRLDDDAAITATIDTTGKTNITLRYDRRTESVAAGDFLRVEYSTDGGTTWTNLENVNSSTWTTQTWTLASAAENIPNLMVRFFMDNGGGDNAHIDNIVVTGFGI
;
A
#
# COMPACT_ATOMS: atom_id res chain seq x y z
N MET A 1 -5.41 34.67 69.67
CA MET A 1 -6.02 33.33 69.50
C MET A 1 -6.96 33.24 68.29
N LYS A 2 -7.96 34.14 68.11
CA LYS A 2 -8.89 34.09 66.95
C LYS A 2 -8.23 34.11 65.56
N LYS A 3 -7.14 34.89 65.37
CA LYS A 3 -6.43 34.99 64.08
C LYS A 3 -5.66 33.72 63.70
N ILE A 4 -5.16 32.98 64.70
CA ILE A 4 -4.40 31.73 64.48
C ILE A 4 -5.37 30.60 64.11
N LEU A 5 -6.51 30.53 64.80
CA LEU A 5 -7.57 29.55 64.48
C LEU A 5 -8.13 29.74 63.06
N LEU A 6 -8.28 30.99 62.60
CA LEU A 6 -8.73 31.26 61.24
C LEU A 6 -7.71 30.81 60.18
N SER A 7 -6.42 31.04 60.43
CA SER A 7 -5.35 30.64 59.50
C SER A 7 -5.23 29.12 59.39
N VAL A 8 -5.36 28.40 60.51
CA VAL A 8 -5.35 26.92 60.51
C VAL A 8 -6.59 26.36 59.81
N ALA A 9 -7.77 26.98 60.01
CA ALA A 9 -9.00 26.57 59.33
C ALA A 9 -8.92 26.76 57.80
N VAL A 10 -8.33 27.87 57.33
CA VAL A 10 -8.14 28.11 55.89
C VAL A 10 -7.14 27.12 55.30
N ILE A 11 -6.04 26.81 56.00
CA ILE A 11 -5.07 25.81 55.52
C ILE A 11 -5.71 24.42 55.42
N ALA A 12 -6.51 24.02 56.41
CA ALA A 12 -7.24 22.76 56.37
C ALA A 12 -8.28 22.72 55.24
N PHE A 13 -8.97 23.84 54.98
CA PHE A 13 -9.93 23.95 53.89
C PHE A 13 -9.27 23.90 52.51
N VAL A 14 -8.14 24.58 52.31
CA VAL A 14 -7.37 24.53 51.06
C VAL A 14 -6.78 23.13 50.85
N ALA A 15 -6.28 22.47 51.89
CA ALA A 15 -5.79 21.10 51.80
C ALA A 15 -6.90 20.10 51.40
N ALA A 16 -8.12 20.29 51.90
CA ALA A 16 -9.27 19.47 51.53
C ALA A 16 -9.69 19.68 50.06
N ILE A 17 -9.64 20.92 49.57
CA ILE A 17 -9.93 21.23 48.15
C ILE A 17 -8.85 20.65 47.24
N VAL A 18 -7.57 20.75 47.60
CA VAL A 18 -6.48 20.17 46.80
C VAL A 18 -6.60 18.65 46.73
N ALA A 19 -6.90 17.98 47.84
CA ALA A 19 -7.15 16.53 47.84
C ALA A 19 -8.41 16.13 47.07
N GLY A 20 -9.44 16.99 47.03
CA GLY A 20 -10.65 16.76 46.23
C GLY A 20 -10.48 17.06 44.74
N ALA A 21 -9.59 17.98 44.36
CA ALA A 21 -9.35 18.40 42.98
C ALA A 21 -8.27 17.56 42.27
N THR A 22 -7.34 16.94 43.01
CA THR A 22 -6.33 16.01 42.44
C THR A 22 -6.74 14.54 42.51
N GLY A 23 -7.94 14.23 43.01
CA GLY A 23 -8.58 12.95 42.75
C GLY A 23 -8.97 12.87 41.27
N ALA A 24 -8.00 12.54 40.42
CA ALA A 24 -8.25 12.23 39.02
C ALA A 24 -9.32 11.13 38.97
N PHE A 25 -10.51 11.49 38.48
CA PHE A 25 -11.67 10.61 38.32
C PHE A 25 -11.50 9.70 37.09
N PHE A 26 -10.30 9.16 36.92
CA PHE A 26 -9.94 8.16 35.92
C PHE A 26 -9.28 7.00 36.67
N SER A 27 -10.09 6.27 37.42
CA SER A 27 -9.75 4.92 37.89
C SER A 27 -10.67 3.92 37.22
N ASP A 28 -10.82 4.00 35.91
CA ASP A 28 -11.20 2.82 35.16
C ASP A 28 -10.03 1.84 35.22
N THR A 29 -10.10 0.91 36.18
CA THR A 29 -9.34 -0.33 36.02
C THR A 29 -10.05 -1.08 34.91
N GLU A 30 -9.59 -0.88 33.67
CA GLU A 30 -10.01 -1.64 32.49
C GLU A 30 -9.64 -3.11 32.69
N THR A 31 -10.50 -3.81 33.42
CA THR A 31 -10.34 -5.24 33.66
C THR A 31 -10.87 -5.91 32.42
N SER A 32 -9.97 -6.26 31.51
CA SER A 32 -10.31 -7.04 30.33
C SER A 32 -10.60 -8.49 30.73
N THR A 33 -11.76 -8.71 31.36
CA THR A 33 -12.26 -10.04 31.69
C THR A 33 -12.84 -10.66 30.42
N GLY A 34 -12.12 -11.62 29.85
CA GLY A 34 -12.55 -12.31 28.63
C GLY A 34 -11.51 -12.33 27.50
N ASN A 35 -10.37 -11.64 27.64
CA ASN A 35 -9.26 -11.80 26.71
C ASN A 35 -8.65 -13.20 26.85
N THR A 36 -9.16 -14.12 26.04
CA THR A 36 -8.52 -15.40 25.80
C THR A 36 -7.44 -15.14 24.76
N PHE A 37 -6.19 -14.97 25.19
CA PHE A 37 -5.04 -14.97 24.28
C PHE A 37 -4.80 -16.40 23.78
N THR A 38 -5.72 -16.91 22.95
CA THR A 38 -5.42 -18.12 22.15
C THR A 38 -4.47 -17.67 21.06
N ALA A 39 -3.17 -17.68 21.38
CA ALA A 39 -2.10 -17.60 20.42
C ALA A 39 -2.19 -18.86 19.54
N GLY A 40 -2.82 -18.73 18.39
CA GLY A 40 -2.62 -19.68 17.29
C GLY A 40 -1.67 -19.03 16.30
N ALA A 41 -0.73 -19.80 15.75
CA ALA A 41 0.03 -19.37 14.58
C ALA A 41 -0.85 -19.49 13.33
N ILE A 42 -0.78 -18.50 12.44
CA ILE A 42 -1.09 -18.72 11.03
C ILE A 42 0.19 -19.26 10.43
N ASP A 43 0.15 -20.53 10.05
CA ASP A 43 1.19 -21.19 9.27
C ASP A 43 0.44 -21.89 8.14
N LEU A 44 0.65 -21.43 6.91
CA LEU A 44 0.13 -22.06 5.70
C LEU A 44 1.29 -22.85 5.12
N THR A 45 1.17 -24.17 5.17
CA THR A 45 2.09 -25.07 4.48
C THR A 45 1.38 -25.69 3.29
N ILE A 46 2.16 -26.04 2.28
CA ILE A 46 1.64 -26.53 1.00
C ILE A 46 2.34 -27.84 0.68
N ASP A 47 1.69 -28.74 -0.03
CA ASP A 47 2.32 -29.86 -0.74
C ASP A 47 1.76 -29.93 -2.16
N ASN A 48 2.39 -30.76 -3.00
CA ASN A 48 1.96 -30.94 -4.38
C ASN A 48 2.12 -32.40 -4.81
N GLU A 49 1.09 -32.95 -5.45
CA GLU A 49 1.17 -34.22 -6.18
C GLU A 49 0.90 -33.95 -7.66
N SER A 50 1.88 -34.22 -8.53
CA SER A 50 1.82 -33.84 -9.95
C SER A 50 1.96 -35.03 -10.89
N TYR A 51 1.39 -34.87 -12.08
CA TYR A 51 1.38 -35.80 -13.20
C TYR A 51 1.69 -35.04 -14.50
N VAL A 52 2.39 -35.66 -15.44
CA VAL A 52 2.78 -35.03 -16.70
C VAL A 52 2.80 -36.04 -17.84
N THR A 53 2.57 -35.58 -19.07
CA THR A 53 2.80 -36.40 -20.26
C THR A 53 4.26 -36.85 -20.33
N SER A 54 4.46 -38.17 -20.39
CA SER A 54 5.77 -38.77 -20.57
C SER A 54 6.35 -38.43 -21.95
N THR A 55 7.53 -37.83 -21.99
CA THR A 55 8.28 -37.56 -23.24
C THR A 55 8.62 -38.83 -24.03
N THR A 56 8.60 -40.00 -23.38
CA THR A 56 8.92 -41.29 -24.01
C THR A 56 7.68 -42.05 -24.50
N THR A 57 6.59 -42.03 -23.72
CA THR A 57 5.40 -42.86 -24.00
C THR A 57 4.19 -42.06 -24.49
N GLY A 58 4.17 -40.74 -24.30
CA GLY A 58 3.02 -39.88 -24.57
C GLY A 58 1.83 -40.13 -23.63
N GLN A 59 2.00 -40.95 -22.59
CA GLN A 59 0.97 -41.21 -21.58
C GLN A 59 1.19 -40.31 -20.37
N LEU A 60 0.10 -39.96 -19.68
CA LEU A 60 0.16 -39.29 -18.38
C LEU A 60 0.82 -40.23 -17.36
N ILE A 61 1.84 -39.74 -16.65
CA ILE A 61 2.56 -40.45 -15.59
C ILE A 61 2.74 -39.53 -14.39
N ALA A 62 2.99 -40.09 -13.20
CA ALA A 62 3.38 -39.28 -12.05
C ALA A 62 4.68 -38.49 -12.35
N SER A 63 4.77 -37.27 -11.82
CA SER A 63 5.85 -36.32 -12.03
C SER A 63 6.62 -36.07 -10.72
N PRO A 64 7.67 -36.85 -10.41
CA PRO A 64 8.42 -36.70 -9.16
C PRO A 64 9.11 -35.35 -9.02
N GLU A 65 9.49 -34.70 -10.12
CA GLU A 65 10.23 -33.43 -10.11
C GLU A 65 9.39 -32.25 -9.61
N THR A 66 8.06 -32.38 -9.70
CA THR A 66 7.10 -31.37 -9.24
C THR A 66 6.16 -31.93 -8.17
N SER A 67 6.41 -33.14 -7.67
CA SER A 67 5.71 -33.72 -6.53
C SER A 67 6.57 -33.64 -5.28
N TRP A 68 6.06 -33.06 -4.20
CA TRP A 68 6.85 -32.80 -3.01
C TRP A 68 5.96 -32.73 -1.76
N GLU A 69 6.55 -33.16 -0.64
CA GLU A 69 5.90 -33.24 0.67
C GLU A 69 5.71 -31.87 1.32
N LEU A 70 4.83 -31.82 2.32
CA LEU A 70 4.47 -30.63 3.06
C LEU A 70 5.65 -29.72 3.44
N SER A 71 5.64 -28.49 2.94
CA SER A 71 6.70 -27.51 3.17
C SER A 71 6.18 -26.07 3.19
N ASN A 72 6.97 -25.19 3.79
CA ASN A 72 6.93 -23.77 3.46
C ASN A 72 7.54 -23.57 2.08
N LEU A 73 6.92 -22.72 1.25
CA LEU A 73 7.43 -22.46 -0.10
C LEU A 73 8.74 -21.66 -0.04
N THR A 74 9.75 -22.16 -0.74
CA THR A 74 11.05 -21.52 -0.94
C THR A 74 11.45 -21.52 -2.41
N ASN A 75 11.41 -22.69 -3.05
CA ASN A 75 11.92 -22.92 -4.41
C ASN A 75 11.25 -24.14 -5.09
N GLN A 76 10.13 -24.61 -4.56
CA GLN A 76 9.34 -25.69 -5.13
C GLN A 76 8.73 -25.25 -6.47
N LEU A 77 8.60 -26.19 -7.39
CA LEU A 77 8.01 -25.97 -8.70
C LEU A 77 6.66 -26.68 -8.76
N PHE A 78 5.65 -25.97 -9.27
CA PHE A 78 4.34 -26.54 -9.58
C PHE A 78 4.28 -27.02 -11.03
N PHE A 79 5.20 -26.60 -11.90
CA PHE A 79 5.33 -27.17 -13.23
C PHE A 79 6.77 -26.98 -13.67
N ASP A 80 7.30 -27.98 -14.36
CA ASP A 80 8.62 -27.96 -14.95
C ASP A 80 8.60 -28.87 -16.17
N PHE A 81 8.98 -28.32 -17.32
CA PHE A 81 9.02 -29.04 -18.58
C PHE A 81 10.24 -28.60 -19.37
N GLU A 82 11.03 -29.58 -19.80
CA GLU A 82 12.22 -29.35 -20.64
C GLU A 82 11.90 -29.52 -22.14
N ASP A 83 10.90 -30.33 -22.47
CA ASP A 83 10.55 -30.74 -23.83
C ASP A 83 9.03 -30.80 -23.97
N LEU A 84 8.45 -29.66 -24.35
CA LEU A 84 7.01 -29.45 -24.47
C LEU A 84 6.56 -29.65 -25.92
N LYS A 85 5.67 -30.61 -26.16
CA LYS A 85 5.11 -30.91 -27.49
C LYS A 85 3.62 -30.59 -27.55
N PRO A 86 3.10 -30.21 -28.73
CA PRO A 86 1.68 -30.00 -28.90
C PRO A 86 0.84 -31.19 -28.43
N GLY A 87 -0.11 -30.93 -27.54
CA GLY A 87 -0.97 -31.95 -26.91
C GLY A 87 -0.46 -32.48 -25.57
N ASP A 88 0.75 -32.08 -25.14
CA ASP A 88 1.22 -32.40 -23.80
C ASP A 88 0.36 -31.71 -22.74
N VAL A 89 0.16 -32.42 -21.63
CA VAL A 89 -0.67 -32.01 -20.50
C VAL A 89 0.06 -32.35 -19.21
N GLY A 90 -0.18 -31.57 -18.17
CA GLY A 90 0.20 -31.94 -16.81
C GLY A 90 -0.83 -31.44 -15.81
N GLU A 91 -0.89 -32.12 -14.68
CA GLU A 91 -1.94 -31.96 -13.67
C GLU A 91 -1.36 -32.07 -12.26
N ASP A 92 -1.89 -31.28 -11.34
CA ASP A 92 -1.43 -31.20 -9.96
C ASP A 92 -2.61 -31.15 -8.99
N THR A 93 -2.44 -31.80 -7.85
CA THR A 93 -3.17 -31.49 -6.62
C THR A 93 -2.27 -30.66 -5.71
N ILE A 94 -2.62 -29.38 -5.55
CA ILE A 94 -1.97 -28.48 -4.61
C ILE A 94 -2.76 -28.51 -3.30
N SER A 95 -2.18 -29.02 -2.22
CA SER A 95 -2.85 -29.08 -0.92
C SER A 95 -2.47 -27.90 -0.04
N LEU A 96 -3.47 -27.22 0.52
CA LEU A 96 -3.33 -26.10 1.44
C LEU A 96 -3.60 -26.56 2.86
N HIS A 97 -2.60 -26.47 3.73
CA HIS A 97 -2.68 -26.89 5.12
C HIS A 97 -2.71 -25.69 6.04
N VAL A 98 -3.91 -25.38 6.54
CA VAL A 98 -4.10 -24.30 7.53
C VAL A 98 -4.00 -24.90 8.92
N ASN A 99 -2.91 -24.60 9.63
CA ASN A 99 -2.57 -25.28 10.88
C ASN A 99 -3.59 -25.05 12.01
N SER A 100 -3.65 -23.87 12.64
CA SER A 100 -4.40 -23.73 13.91
C SER A 100 -5.59 -22.77 13.90
N ASN A 101 -5.51 -21.67 13.16
CA ASN A 101 -6.59 -20.68 13.11
C ASN A 101 -7.20 -20.65 11.72
N ASP A 102 -8.49 -20.34 11.68
CA ASP A 102 -9.18 -20.01 10.45
C ASP A 102 -8.44 -18.89 9.69
N ALA A 103 -8.29 -19.08 8.40
CA ALA A 103 -7.47 -18.23 7.54
C ALA A 103 -8.24 -17.73 6.33
N TRP A 104 -8.00 -16.47 5.98
CA TRP A 104 -8.17 -15.99 4.63
C TRP A 104 -6.96 -16.39 3.81
N ALA A 105 -7.17 -16.69 2.53
CA ALA A 105 -6.13 -17.12 1.63
C ALA A 105 -6.33 -16.55 0.24
N CYS A 106 -5.23 -16.15 -0.39
CA CYS A 106 -5.17 -15.64 -1.74
C CYS A 106 -4.12 -16.42 -2.53
N MET A 107 -4.31 -16.52 -3.84
CA MET A 107 -3.35 -17.09 -4.76
C MET A 107 -3.08 -16.12 -5.90
N ALA A 108 -1.84 -16.04 -6.34
CA ALA A 108 -1.46 -15.30 -7.55
C ALA A 108 -0.42 -16.09 -8.34
N ILE A 109 -0.44 -15.90 -9.66
CA ILE A 109 0.59 -16.43 -10.56
C ILE A 109 1.12 -15.24 -11.34
N ASN A 110 2.40 -14.94 -11.21
CA ASN A 110 3.03 -13.80 -11.90
C ASN A 110 4.03 -14.33 -12.92
N LEU A 111 3.83 -14.02 -14.19
CA LEU A 111 4.78 -14.34 -15.24
C LEU A 111 6.04 -13.48 -15.06
N THR A 112 7.20 -14.11 -14.87
CA THR A 112 8.47 -13.44 -14.55
C THR A 112 9.46 -13.43 -15.69
N ALA A 113 9.35 -14.38 -16.64
CA ALA A 113 10.14 -14.39 -17.86
C ALA A 113 9.44 -15.16 -18.98
N THR A 114 9.76 -14.78 -20.21
CA THR A 114 9.26 -15.36 -21.47
C THR A 114 10.43 -15.57 -22.43
N PRO A 115 11.43 -16.37 -22.03
CA PRO A 115 12.68 -16.46 -22.76
C PRO A 115 12.48 -16.91 -24.20
N GLU A 116 13.10 -16.18 -25.12
CA GLU A 116 13.29 -16.56 -26.52
C GLU A 116 14.66 -17.23 -26.66
N ASN A 117 14.69 -18.56 -26.83
CA ASN A 117 15.95 -19.33 -26.82
C ASN A 117 16.54 -19.56 -28.22
N GLY A 118 16.06 -18.82 -29.21
CA GLY A 118 16.64 -18.66 -30.52
C GLY A 118 15.82 -19.35 -31.60
N GLN A 119 15.61 -18.62 -32.70
CA GLN A 119 14.69 -19.07 -33.73
C GLN A 119 15.25 -20.23 -34.57
N THR A 120 14.55 -21.37 -34.53
CA THR A 120 14.89 -22.51 -35.37
C THR A 120 14.30 -22.38 -36.78
N GLU A 121 14.74 -23.20 -37.74
CA GLU A 121 14.19 -23.12 -39.11
C GLU A 121 12.66 -23.30 -39.18
N PRO A 122 12.02 -24.22 -38.44
CA PRO A 122 10.55 -24.35 -38.42
C PRO A 122 9.80 -23.10 -37.96
N GLU A 123 10.43 -22.31 -37.09
CA GLU A 123 9.91 -21.09 -36.49
C GLU A 123 10.16 -19.89 -37.41
N LEU A 124 11.35 -19.79 -38.02
CA LEU A 124 11.66 -18.82 -39.09
C LEU A 124 10.80 -19.02 -40.35
N ALA A 125 10.27 -20.23 -40.54
CA ALA A 125 9.36 -20.54 -41.65
C ALA A 125 7.93 -20.01 -41.43
N VAL A 126 7.60 -19.59 -40.20
CA VAL A 126 6.39 -18.81 -39.89
C VAL A 126 6.78 -17.34 -39.65
N PRO A 127 5.88 -16.37 -39.86
CA PRO A 127 6.20 -14.96 -39.63
C PRO A 127 6.27 -14.65 -38.13
N ASP A 128 7.36 -15.08 -37.52
CA ASP A 128 7.76 -14.68 -36.18
C ASP A 128 8.52 -13.34 -36.24
N THR A 129 8.14 -12.40 -35.37
CA THR A 129 8.70 -11.04 -35.34
C THR A 129 9.38 -10.71 -34.01
N THR A 130 9.42 -11.65 -33.09
CA THR A 130 9.81 -11.48 -31.70
C THR A 130 11.11 -12.25 -31.48
N VAL A 131 12.17 -11.52 -31.12
CA VAL A 131 13.56 -12.05 -31.08
C VAL A 131 14.35 -11.56 -29.87
N GLY A 132 13.72 -10.76 -29.00
CA GLY A 132 14.34 -10.26 -27.78
C GLY A 132 14.35 -11.31 -26.67
N THR A 133 15.24 -11.13 -25.69
CA THR A 133 15.50 -12.12 -24.62
C THR A 133 14.27 -12.54 -23.81
N ASN A 134 13.19 -11.76 -23.77
CA ASN A 134 11.93 -12.12 -23.11
C ASN A 134 10.74 -11.86 -24.05
N ASP A 135 10.94 -12.05 -25.35
CA ASP A 135 9.92 -11.77 -26.34
C ASP A 135 9.17 -13.01 -26.80
N GLY A 136 9.53 -14.22 -26.33
CA GLY A 136 8.89 -15.48 -26.73
C GLY A 136 7.38 -15.48 -26.48
N GLU A 137 6.65 -16.38 -27.13
CA GLU A 137 5.19 -16.39 -27.19
C GLU A 137 4.53 -17.56 -26.45
N LEU A 138 5.28 -18.53 -25.93
CA LEU A 138 4.71 -19.70 -25.26
C LEU A 138 3.69 -19.36 -24.15
N GLN A 139 3.86 -18.25 -23.44
CA GLN A 139 2.92 -17.75 -22.43
C GLN A 139 1.51 -17.45 -22.96
N ASN A 140 1.38 -17.25 -24.28
CA ASN A 140 0.11 -16.99 -24.96
C ASN A 140 -0.54 -18.28 -25.48
N GLU A 141 0.18 -19.40 -25.46
CA GLU A 141 -0.31 -20.69 -26.00
C GLU A 141 -0.48 -21.77 -24.91
N LEU A 142 0.27 -21.68 -23.80
CA LEU A 142 0.11 -22.61 -22.69
C LEU A 142 -1.12 -22.25 -21.84
N LYS A 143 -2.16 -23.08 -21.90
CA LYS A 143 -3.44 -22.86 -21.22
C LYS A 143 -3.49 -23.62 -19.91
N PHE A 144 -4.13 -23.01 -18.92
CA PHE A 144 -4.32 -23.57 -17.59
C PHE A 144 -5.80 -23.59 -17.23
N VAL A 145 -6.12 -24.45 -16.28
CA VAL A 145 -7.38 -24.45 -15.52
C VAL A 145 -7.06 -24.86 -14.10
N PHE A 146 -7.78 -24.27 -13.15
CA PHE A 146 -7.71 -24.63 -11.75
C PHE A 146 -9.12 -24.93 -11.26
N TRP A 147 -9.29 -25.76 -10.24
CA TRP A 147 -10.59 -26.03 -9.65
C TRP A 147 -10.50 -26.28 -8.15
N ASN A 148 -11.64 -26.06 -7.46
CA ASN A 148 -11.81 -26.50 -6.09
C ASN A 148 -11.97 -28.02 -6.11
N ASP A 149 -10.89 -28.71 -5.78
CA ASP A 149 -10.72 -30.16 -5.88
C ASP A 149 -11.03 -30.81 -4.53
N ASP A 150 -11.46 -32.06 -4.55
CA ASP A 150 -11.63 -32.85 -3.33
C ASP A 150 -10.37 -33.65 -2.92
N GLY A 151 -9.31 -33.50 -3.72
CA GLY A 151 -7.96 -34.01 -3.49
C GLY A 151 -7.57 -35.16 -4.41
N ASP A 152 -8.48 -35.69 -5.23
CA ASP A 152 -8.19 -36.86 -6.07
C ASP A 152 -7.46 -36.55 -7.39
N ASN A 153 -7.35 -35.26 -7.75
CA ASN A 153 -6.78 -34.75 -9.01
C ASN A 153 -7.58 -35.15 -10.26
N VAL A 154 -8.90 -35.21 -10.17
CA VAL A 154 -9.81 -35.48 -11.29
C VAL A 154 -10.82 -34.36 -11.35
N TYR A 155 -10.96 -33.72 -12.51
CA TYR A 155 -12.01 -32.71 -12.66
C TYR A 155 -13.38 -33.38 -12.83
N GLU A 156 -14.29 -33.13 -11.90
CA GLU A 156 -15.57 -33.85 -11.77
C GLU A 156 -16.82 -32.97 -11.83
N ASP A 157 -17.97 -33.61 -12.09
CA ASP A 157 -19.28 -32.97 -12.03
C ASP A 157 -19.56 -32.36 -10.64
N GLY A 158 -19.70 -31.04 -10.59
CA GLY A 158 -20.01 -30.30 -9.36
C GLY A 158 -18.82 -29.56 -8.77
N GLU A 159 -17.61 -29.81 -9.26
CA GLU A 159 -16.44 -29.03 -8.93
C GLU A 159 -16.44 -27.69 -9.66
N SER A 160 -15.96 -26.66 -8.97
CA SER A 160 -15.98 -25.29 -9.48
C SER A 160 -14.61 -24.91 -10.00
N ALA A 161 -14.49 -24.78 -11.31
CA ALA A 161 -13.26 -24.33 -11.93
C ALA A 161 -13.12 -22.79 -12.00
N PHE A 162 -11.89 -22.30 -11.91
CA PHE A 162 -11.50 -20.91 -12.05
C PHE A 162 -10.28 -20.79 -12.98
N TRP A 163 -10.03 -19.58 -13.51
CA TRP A 163 -9.07 -19.37 -14.61
C TRP A 163 -9.21 -20.41 -15.74
N GLN A 164 -10.45 -20.73 -16.10
CA GLN A 164 -10.75 -21.80 -17.04
C GLN A 164 -10.26 -21.46 -18.44
N ASN A 165 -9.43 -22.35 -19.00
CA ASN A 165 -8.90 -22.23 -20.36
C ASN A 165 -8.21 -20.87 -20.60
N GLN A 166 -7.50 -20.37 -19.58
CA GLN A 166 -6.76 -19.11 -19.65
C GLN A 166 -5.29 -19.41 -19.92
N THR A 167 -4.65 -18.56 -20.73
CA THR A 167 -3.20 -18.64 -20.91
C THR A 167 -2.49 -18.13 -19.65
N ILE A 168 -1.24 -18.54 -19.41
CA ILE A 168 -0.51 -18.05 -18.24
C ILE A 168 -0.32 -16.52 -18.26
N ALA A 169 -0.22 -15.91 -19.45
CA ALA A 169 -0.21 -14.45 -19.59
C ALA A 169 -1.52 -13.79 -19.14
N GLN A 170 -2.66 -14.39 -19.49
CA GLN A 170 -3.98 -13.93 -19.05
C GLN A 170 -4.14 -14.06 -17.53
N ILE A 171 -3.71 -15.19 -16.95
CA ILE A 171 -3.74 -15.40 -15.50
C ILE A 171 -2.88 -14.37 -14.79
N SER A 172 -1.65 -14.15 -15.26
CA SER A 172 -0.76 -13.15 -14.67
C SER A 172 -1.33 -11.73 -14.74
N THR A 173 -2.08 -11.41 -15.79
CA THR A 173 -2.75 -10.11 -15.92
C THR A 173 -3.98 -10.01 -15.03
N ALA A 174 -4.71 -11.11 -14.82
CA ALA A 174 -5.87 -11.16 -13.93
C ALA A 174 -5.48 -10.91 -12.46
N GLY A 175 -4.23 -11.21 -12.09
CA GLY A 175 -3.68 -10.92 -10.79
C GLY A 175 -4.09 -11.93 -9.74
N THR A 176 -4.54 -11.45 -8.58
CA THR A 176 -4.81 -12.30 -7.41
C THR A 176 -6.22 -12.87 -7.46
N VAL A 177 -6.37 -14.17 -7.20
CA VAL A 177 -7.66 -14.82 -6.94
C VAL A 177 -7.87 -15.00 -5.44
N ALA A 178 -9.10 -14.76 -4.99
CA ALA A 178 -9.51 -15.06 -3.63
C ALA A 178 -9.80 -16.56 -3.49
N LEU A 179 -8.95 -17.28 -2.76
CA LEU A 179 -9.25 -18.65 -2.35
C LEU A 179 -10.32 -18.62 -1.25
N ALA A 180 -10.13 -17.74 -0.26
CA ALA A 180 -11.10 -17.39 0.76
C ALA A 180 -10.82 -15.96 1.27
N ASP A 181 -11.83 -15.10 1.29
CA ASP A 181 -11.74 -13.76 1.89
C ASP A 181 -13.08 -13.32 2.50
N SER A 182 -13.10 -12.12 3.12
CA SER A 182 -14.27 -11.62 3.83
C SER A 182 -15.47 -11.24 2.93
N SER A 183 -15.29 -11.21 1.60
CA SER A 183 -16.40 -10.96 0.67
C SER A 183 -17.38 -12.13 0.58
N GLY A 184 -16.95 -13.34 0.96
CA GLY A 184 -17.72 -14.56 0.86
C GLY A 184 -17.83 -15.14 -0.56
N THR A 185 -17.00 -14.67 -1.50
CA THR A 185 -16.97 -15.15 -2.89
C THR A 185 -15.71 -15.93 -3.25
N GLY A 186 -15.00 -16.48 -2.25
CA GLY A 186 -13.78 -17.26 -2.48
C GLY A 186 -14.04 -18.54 -3.28
N VAL A 187 -13.06 -18.97 -4.07
CA VAL A 187 -13.20 -20.17 -4.93
C VAL A 187 -13.24 -21.47 -4.13
N LEU A 188 -12.71 -21.50 -2.90
CA LEU A 188 -12.74 -22.67 -2.01
C LEU A 188 -13.92 -22.64 -1.02
N GLY A 189 -14.78 -21.62 -1.08
CA GLY A 189 -15.97 -21.50 -0.25
C GLY A 189 -16.32 -20.08 0.18
N THR A 190 -17.43 -19.95 0.91
CA THR A 190 -18.03 -18.66 1.29
C THR A 190 -17.48 -18.06 2.60
N GLY A 191 -16.51 -18.70 3.23
CA GLY A 191 -15.98 -18.32 4.53
C GLY A 191 -14.49 -18.62 4.63
N PRO A 192 -13.86 -18.37 5.79
CA PRO A 192 -12.45 -18.63 5.93
C PRO A 192 -12.17 -20.13 5.82
N ILE A 193 -10.98 -20.48 5.37
CA ILE A 193 -10.50 -21.86 5.45
C ILE A 193 -10.38 -22.21 6.93
N VAL A 194 -11.08 -23.26 7.36
CA VAL A 194 -11.14 -23.65 8.76
C VAL A 194 -9.77 -24.15 9.22
N GLY A 195 -9.32 -23.73 10.40
CA GLY A 195 -8.06 -24.21 10.98
C GLY A 195 -8.08 -25.72 11.24
N ASN A 196 -6.92 -26.36 11.11
CA ASN A 196 -6.73 -27.81 11.13
C ASN A 196 -7.50 -28.53 10.01
N THR A 197 -7.65 -27.90 8.85
CA THR A 197 -8.24 -28.54 7.67
C THR A 197 -7.35 -28.36 6.46
N GLU A 198 -7.50 -29.31 5.54
CA GLU A 198 -6.87 -29.31 4.23
C GLU A 198 -7.88 -28.80 3.19
N ARG A 199 -7.38 -28.12 2.18
CA ARG A 199 -8.12 -27.78 0.97
C ARG A 199 -7.26 -28.09 -0.24
N TYR A 200 -7.89 -28.55 -1.31
CA TYR A 200 -7.17 -28.95 -2.51
C TYR A 200 -7.52 -28.02 -3.66
N ILE A 201 -6.49 -27.65 -4.41
CA ILE A 201 -6.63 -26.96 -5.68
C ILE A 201 -6.11 -27.92 -6.73
N GLY A 202 -7.01 -28.43 -7.56
CA GLY A 202 -6.63 -29.12 -8.77
C GLY A 202 -6.17 -28.09 -9.80
N LYS A 203 -5.14 -28.44 -10.57
CA LYS A 203 -4.60 -27.61 -11.64
C LYS A 203 -4.27 -28.50 -12.83
N ALA A 204 -4.62 -28.09 -14.04
CA ALA A 204 -4.07 -28.66 -15.25
C ALA A 204 -3.48 -27.59 -16.16
N TRP A 205 -2.45 -27.95 -16.92
CA TRP A 205 -1.93 -27.18 -18.04
C TRP A 205 -1.95 -28.00 -19.32
N CYS A 206 -2.15 -27.34 -20.46
CA CYS A 206 -2.23 -27.95 -21.78
C CYS A 206 -1.52 -27.08 -22.81
N PHE A 207 -0.60 -27.67 -23.57
CA PHE A 207 -0.03 -27.01 -24.74
C PHE A 207 -0.88 -27.29 -25.98
N GLY A 208 -1.90 -26.44 -26.19
CA GLY A 208 -2.87 -26.55 -27.28
C GLY A 208 -4.29 -26.16 -26.86
N ASP A 209 -5.28 -26.79 -27.48
CA ASP A 209 -6.68 -26.58 -27.16
C ASP A 209 -7.14 -27.46 -26.00
N MET A 210 -7.37 -26.82 -24.85
CA MET A 210 -7.93 -27.45 -23.66
C MET A 210 -9.45 -27.55 -23.77
N THR A 211 -9.99 -28.75 -23.51
CA THR A 211 -11.43 -29.01 -23.37
C THR A 211 -11.70 -29.73 -22.06
N LEU A 212 -12.54 -29.11 -21.22
CA LEU A 212 -13.04 -29.66 -19.97
C LEU A 212 -14.22 -30.60 -20.24
N THR A 213 -14.10 -31.85 -19.82
CA THR A 213 -15.16 -32.88 -19.87
C THR A 213 -15.21 -33.55 -18.50
N PRO A 214 -15.92 -32.97 -17.52
CA PRO A 214 -15.92 -33.47 -16.15
C PRO A 214 -16.26 -34.97 -16.09
N VAL A 215 -15.54 -35.68 -15.22
CA VAL A 215 -15.84 -37.08 -14.89
C VAL A 215 -17.03 -37.11 -13.91
N ALA A 216 -17.81 -38.20 -13.94
CA ALA A 216 -18.90 -38.35 -12.99
C ALA A 216 -18.35 -38.42 -11.56
N GLN A 217 -18.80 -37.50 -10.71
CA GLN A 217 -18.43 -37.39 -9.29
C GLN A 217 -18.70 -38.69 -8.53
N ASP A 218 -17.68 -39.23 -7.87
CA ASP A 218 -17.78 -40.50 -7.11
C ASP A 218 -17.97 -40.30 -5.59
N GLY A 219 -17.74 -39.09 -5.09
CA GLY A 219 -17.89 -38.68 -3.70
C GLY A 219 -16.73 -39.09 -2.81
N ASP A 220 -15.65 -39.62 -3.38
CA ASP A 220 -14.46 -40.05 -2.68
C ASP A 220 -13.27 -39.19 -3.15
N GLY A 221 -12.61 -38.48 -2.23
CA GLY A 221 -11.34 -37.83 -2.55
C GLY A 221 -10.20 -38.84 -2.79
N LYS A 222 -8.94 -38.42 -2.61
CA LYS A 222 -7.77 -39.30 -2.80
C LYS A 222 -7.79 -40.52 -1.87
N THR A 223 -8.23 -41.66 -2.38
CA THR A 223 -8.20 -42.94 -1.65
C THR A 223 -7.57 -44.06 -2.49
N GLY A 224 -6.46 -44.63 -1.99
CA GLY A 224 -5.76 -45.71 -2.69
C GLY A 224 -5.27 -45.27 -4.08
N THR A 225 -5.82 -45.88 -5.13
CA THR A 225 -5.51 -45.53 -6.53
C THR A 225 -6.51 -44.57 -7.16
N ASN A 226 -7.40 -43.96 -6.35
CA ASN A 226 -8.31 -42.94 -6.85
C ASN A 226 -7.52 -41.78 -7.45
N GLY A 227 -7.90 -41.33 -8.63
CA GLY A 227 -7.22 -40.24 -9.32
C GLY A 227 -6.97 -40.45 -10.82
N PRO A 228 -6.17 -39.57 -11.45
CA PRO A 228 -6.20 -39.32 -12.89
C PRO A 228 -5.74 -40.50 -13.74
N LEU A 229 -4.83 -41.32 -13.22
CA LEU A 229 -4.33 -42.51 -13.92
C LEU A 229 -5.37 -43.64 -14.04
N VAL A 230 -6.39 -43.65 -13.18
CA VAL A 230 -7.43 -44.69 -13.17
C VAL A 230 -8.75 -44.16 -13.73
N ARG A 231 -9.13 -42.94 -13.33
CA ARG A 231 -10.42 -42.34 -13.66
C ARG A 231 -10.38 -41.49 -14.94
N GLY A 232 -9.18 -41.17 -15.43
CA GLY A 232 -8.99 -40.08 -16.36
C GLY A 232 -9.05 -38.75 -15.60
N THR A 233 -8.82 -37.66 -16.31
CA THR A 233 -8.57 -36.37 -15.68
C THR A 233 -9.74 -35.39 -15.73
N GLY A 234 -10.74 -35.70 -16.57
CA GLY A 234 -11.80 -34.76 -16.90
C GLY A 234 -11.34 -33.62 -17.83
N ILE A 235 -10.12 -33.68 -18.35
CA ILE A 235 -9.50 -32.64 -19.19
C ILE A 235 -8.86 -33.30 -20.41
N SER A 236 -8.99 -32.68 -21.57
CA SER A 236 -8.34 -33.12 -22.81
C SER A 236 -7.58 -31.99 -23.46
N CYS A 237 -6.42 -32.32 -24.04
CA CYS A 237 -5.52 -31.38 -24.69
C CYS A 237 -5.31 -31.76 -26.15
N SER A 238 -5.65 -30.86 -27.08
CA SER A 238 -5.43 -31.06 -28.51
C SER A 238 -4.35 -30.13 -29.03
N GLY A 239 -3.21 -30.69 -29.45
CA GLY A 239 -2.12 -29.91 -30.05
C GLY A 239 -2.36 -29.44 -31.50
N VAL A 240 -3.56 -29.61 -32.05
CA VAL A 240 -3.83 -29.37 -33.49
C VAL A 240 -3.67 -27.90 -33.88
N SER A 241 -3.99 -26.97 -32.97
CA SER A 241 -3.87 -25.53 -33.19
C SER A 241 -2.49 -24.96 -32.87
N ALA A 242 -1.63 -25.73 -32.21
CA ALA A 242 -0.30 -25.28 -31.86
C ALA A 242 0.50 -24.97 -33.12
N THR A 243 1.21 -23.84 -33.11
CA THR A 243 2.02 -23.40 -34.24
C THR A 243 3.50 -23.57 -33.94
N ASN A 244 4.35 -23.37 -34.95
CA ASN A 244 5.80 -23.41 -34.76
C ASN A 244 6.36 -22.14 -34.12
N ILE A 245 5.53 -21.11 -33.85
CA ILE A 245 6.04 -19.83 -33.34
C ILE A 245 6.65 -19.97 -31.95
N THR A 246 6.10 -20.85 -31.11
CA THR A 246 6.56 -21.01 -29.73
C THR A 246 7.72 -22.01 -29.56
N GLN A 247 8.44 -22.33 -30.64
CA GLN A 247 9.47 -23.36 -30.58
C GLN A 247 10.72 -22.79 -29.91
N THR A 248 11.31 -23.55 -28.98
CA THR A 248 12.46 -23.12 -28.16
C THR A 248 12.15 -22.08 -27.08
N ASP A 249 11.04 -21.36 -27.18
CA ASP A 249 10.54 -20.48 -26.14
C ASP A 249 10.43 -21.17 -24.78
N GLY A 250 10.47 -20.38 -23.73
CA GLY A 250 10.12 -20.83 -22.40
C GLY A 250 9.21 -19.86 -21.68
N ILE A 251 8.79 -20.28 -20.49
CA ILE A 251 8.10 -19.43 -19.52
C ILE A 251 8.72 -19.63 -18.15
N ARG A 252 8.67 -18.58 -17.33
CA ARG A 252 8.87 -18.67 -15.89
C ARG A 252 7.78 -17.88 -15.20
N ALA A 253 7.20 -18.45 -14.16
CA ALA A 253 6.22 -17.75 -13.35
C ALA A 253 6.40 -18.08 -11.87
N ASP A 254 6.09 -17.10 -11.04
CA ASP A 254 6.05 -17.25 -9.58
C ASP A 254 4.62 -17.54 -9.16
N VAL A 255 4.40 -18.70 -8.53
CA VAL A 255 3.13 -19.03 -7.88
C VAL A 255 3.25 -18.66 -6.41
N SER A 256 2.36 -17.81 -5.92
CA SER A 256 2.37 -17.35 -4.54
C SER A 256 1.03 -17.57 -3.86
N PHE A 257 1.11 -17.89 -2.57
CA PHE A 257 -0.02 -18.02 -1.68
C PHE A 257 0.20 -17.07 -0.51
N THR A 258 -0.83 -16.30 -0.17
CA THR A 258 -0.82 -15.41 0.98
C THR A 258 -1.94 -15.81 1.91
N ALA A 259 -1.66 -15.95 3.20
CA ALA A 259 -2.66 -16.28 4.20
C ALA A 259 -2.60 -15.31 5.39
N GLU A 260 -3.78 -14.96 5.90
CA GLU A 260 -3.94 -14.10 7.07
C GLU A 260 -5.03 -14.65 7.99
N GLN A 261 -4.87 -14.46 9.31
CA GLN A 261 -5.84 -14.93 10.30
C GLN A 261 -7.18 -14.24 10.12
N SER A 262 -8.28 -15.01 10.05
CA SER A 262 -9.61 -14.42 9.89
C SER A 262 -10.13 -13.72 11.16
N ARG A 263 -9.80 -14.26 12.34
CA ARG A 263 -10.32 -13.81 13.65
C ARG A 263 -10.19 -12.30 13.88
N ASN A 264 -9.05 -11.71 13.52
CA ASN A 264 -8.75 -10.29 13.75
C ASN A 264 -8.80 -9.45 12.47
N ASN A 265 -8.99 -10.08 11.31
CA ASN A 265 -8.97 -9.43 10.00
C ASN A 265 -10.31 -9.66 9.28
N GLY A 266 -11.40 -9.28 9.94
CA GLY A 266 -12.76 -9.51 9.42
C GLY A 266 -13.11 -8.74 8.14
N SER A 267 -12.27 -7.79 7.72
CA SER A 267 -12.42 -7.01 6.48
C SER A 267 -11.35 -7.33 5.43
N PHE A 268 -10.61 -8.43 5.60
CA PHE A 268 -9.56 -8.82 4.65
C PHE A 268 -10.16 -9.15 3.29
N LEU A 269 -9.59 -8.58 2.24
CA LEU A 269 -9.96 -8.84 0.85
C LEU A 269 -8.68 -9.15 0.08
N CYS A 270 -8.70 -10.20 -0.74
CA CYS A 270 -7.55 -10.50 -1.61
C CYS A 270 -7.38 -9.42 -2.69
N ASN A 271 -8.49 -8.83 -3.12
CA ASN A 271 -8.55 -7.73 -4.07
C ASN A 271 -9.28 -6.55 -3.41
N PRO A 272 -8.62 -5.80 -2.51
CA PRO A 272 -9.26 -4.67 -1.87
C PRO A 272 -9.61 -3.62 -2.93
N PRO A 273 -10.77 -2.95 -2.82
CA PRO A 273 -11.12 -1.86 -3.72
C PRO A 273 -10.01 -0.81 -3.65
N VAL A 274 -9.52 -0.39 -4.83
CA VAL A 274 -8.52 0.68 -4.96
C VAL A 274 -9.05 1.88 -4.20
N GLN A 275 -8.46 2.17 -3.04
CA GLN A 275 -8.80 3.37 -2.30
C GLN A 275 -8.31 4.54 -3.14
N PRO A 276 -9.13 5.60 -3.35
CA PRO A 276 -8.65 6.79 -4.01
C PRO A 276 -7.47 7.31 -3.19
N VAL A 277 -6.27 7.22 -3.73
CA VAL A 277 -5.09 7.81 -3.10
C VAL A 277 -5.37 9.31 -3.03
N PRO A 278 -5.46 9.91 -1.83
CA PRO A 278 -5.73 11.32 -1.72
C PRO A 278 -4.65 12.07 -2.50
N THR A 279 -5.03 12.72 -3.59
CA THR A 279 -4.05 13.43 -4.43
C THR A 279 -3.64 14.68 -3.68
N THR A 280 -2.39 14.72 -3.19
CA THR A 280 -1.81 15.92 -2.59
C THR A 280 -1.82 17.04 -3.62
N MET A 281 -2.56 18.10 -3.34
CA MET A 281 -2.59 19.30 -4.16
C MET A 281 -1.82 20.41 -3.46
N THR A 282 -0.90 21.06 -4.17
CA THR A 282 -0.29 22.31 -3.71
C THR A 282 -1.31 23.44 -3.83
N LEU A 283 -1.70 24.02 -2.70
CA LEU A 283 -2.63 25.15 -2.60
C LEU A 283 -1.88 26.48 -2.65
N LEU A 284 -0.65 26.49 -2.15
CA LEU A 284 0.28 27.62 -2.22
C LEU A 284 1.72 27.09 -2.26
N GLY A 285 2.55 27.64 -3.15
CA GLY A 285 3.98 27.37 -3.20
C GLY A 285 4.73 28.68 -3.43
N SER A 286 5.78 28.94 -2.65
CA SER A 286 6.60 30.15 -2.77
C SER A 286 8.06 29.82 -2.45
N ASP A 287 8.91 29.94 -3.46
CA ASP A 287 10.38 29.83 -3.40
C ASP A 287 11.07 31.19 -3.57
N PHE A 288 10.27 32.27 -3.59
CA PHE A 288 10.66 33.67 -3.75
C PHE A 288 11.69 33.93 -4.88
N SER A 289 11.62 33.13 -5.96
CA SER A 289 12.56 33.19 -7.08
C SER A 289 12.36 34.45 -7.95
N GLY A 290 13.35 35.35 -8.01
CA GLY A 290 13.26 36.55 -8.86
C GLY A 290 14.43 37.53 -8.76
N THR A 291 14.51 38.45 -9.74
CA THR A 291 15.48 39.57 -9.73
C THR A 291 14.86 40.74 -8.97
N TYR A 292 15.48 41.15 -7.84
CA TYR A 292 15.17 42.33 -7.02
C TYR A 292 14.16 43.31 -7.65
N ALA A 293 12.87 43.06 -7.45
CA ALA A 293 11.82 43.95 -7.93
C ALA A 293 10.64 43.87 -6.97
N SER A 294 10.65 44.76 -5.96
CA SER A 294 9.56 45.55 -5.34
C SER A 294 8.08 45.09 -5.33
N TYR A 295 7.74 43.91 -5.81
CA TYR A 295 6.41 43.34 -5.89
C TYR A 295 6.48 41.96 -5.25
N PHE A 296 5.85 41.88 -4.09
CA PHE A 296 5.68 40.64 -3.36
C PHE A 296 4.87 39.67 -4.23
N ASP A 297 5.32 38.42 -4.37
CA ASP A 297 4.57 37.41 -5.11
C ASP A 297 3.20 37.22 -4.44
N LEU A 298 2.12 37.47 -5.21
CA LEU A 298 0.78 37.10 -4.76
C LEU A 298 0.78 35.60 -4.44
N PRO A 299 0.14 35.17 -3.35
CA PRO A 299 -0.88 35.87 -2.56
C PRO A 299 -0.37 36.52 -1.28
N TRP A 300 0.94 36.57 -1.04
CA TRP A 300 1.45 37.10 0.20
C TRP A 300 1.24 38.63 0.26
N GLN A 301 0.95 39.15 1.45
CA GLN A 301 0.78 40.57 1.75
C GLN A 301 1.59 40.98 2.97
N ARG A 302 2.16 42.19 2.95
CA ARG A 302 2.77 42.80 4.13
C ARG A 302 1.69 43.14 5.15
N SER A 303 1.97 42.83 6.41
CA SER A 303 1.10 43.13 7.55
C SER A 303 1.96 43.56 8.73
N TYR A 304 1.43 44.45 9.56
CA TYR A 304 2.11 44.96 10.75
C TYR A 304 1.19 44.71 11.94
N PRO A 305 1.34 43.55 12.61
CA PRO A 305 0.53 43.22 13.80
C PRO A 305 0.76 44.18 14.96
N GLU A 306 1.90 44.89 14.96
CA GLU A 306 2.30 45.87 15.96
C GLU A 306 2.61 47.23 15.32
N THR A 307 2.86 48.26 16.14
CA THR A 307 3.13 49.61 15.65
C THR A 307 4.60 49.70 15.23
N PRO A 308 4.91 49.92 13.94
CA PRO A 308 6.29 49.89 13.47
C PRO A 308 7.14 51.01 14.10
N ASP A 309 8.37 50.67 14.47
CA ASP A 309 9.32 51.58 15.12
C ASP A 309 9.79 52.75 14.21
N THR A 310 9.62 52.64 12.89
CA THR A 310 9.99 53.69 11.93
C THR A 310 8.86 54.11 11.00
N ALA A 311 8.95 55.32 10.45
CA ALA A 311 8.01 55.83 9.45
C ALA A 311 8.20 55.21 8.05
N ASN A 312 9.28 54.47 7.80
CA ASN A 312 9.62 53.91 6.49
C ASN A 312 9.37 52.40 6.42
N LEU A 313 8.09 52.04 6.32
CA LEU A 313 7.60 50.65 6.28
C LEU A 313 8.15 49.78 5.14
N SER A 314 8.84 50.39 4.15
CA SER A 314 9.44 49.65 3.04
C SER A 314 10.66 48.84 3.43
N ASP A 315 11.27 49.17 4.57
CA ASP A 315 12.53 48.56 5.00
C ASP A 315 12.28 47.28 5.81
N ASP A 316 11.07 47.09 6.35
CA ASP A 316 10.80 46.03 7.32
C ASP A 316 10.45 44.66 6.70
N VAL A 317 10.16 44.61 5.39
CA VAL A 317 9.96 43.36 4.65
C VAL A 317 10.67 43.45 3.31
N GLN A 318 11.71 42.62 3.14
CA GLN A 318 12.60 42.67 2.00
C GLN A 318 12.80 41.28 1.38
N LEU A 319 13.01 41.24 0.07
CA LEU A 319 13.63 40.07 -0.57
C LEU A 319 15.14 40.24 -0.54
N THR A 320 15.85 39.24 -0.01
CA THR A 320 17.29 39.27 0.12
C THR A 320 17.92 37.95 -0.34
N SER A 321 19.19 37.98 -0.72
CA SER A 321 19.97 36.79 -1.10
C SER A 321 21.17 36.61 -0.17
N LEU A 322 21.54 35.37 0.12
CA LEU A 322 22.73 35.06 0.92
C LEU A 322 24.04 35.44 0.21
N PHE A 323 23.99 35.65 -1.11
CA PHE A 323 25.14 36.00 -1.94
C PHE A 323 24.85 37.27 -2.74
N ALA A 324 25.79 38.22 -2.73
CA ALA A 324 25.66 39.54 -3.36
C ALA A 324 25.52 39.53 -4.90
N THR A 325 25.63 38.35 -5.56
CA THR A 325 25.73 38.26 -7.02
C THR A 325 25.05 37.03 -7.67
N SER A 326 24.22 36.24 -6.98
CA SER A 326 23.55 35.08 -7.61
C SER A 326 22.03 35.22 -7.68
N THR A 327 21.52 35.16 -8.91
CA THR A 327 20.11 35.10 -9.32
C THR A 327 19.41 33.78 -8.97
N GLY A 328 19.60 33.20 -7.78
CA GLY A 328 19.13 31.82 -7.56
C GLY A 328 18.81 31.33 -6.15
N ASP A 329 18.91 32.16 -5.12
CA ASP A 329 18.52 31.76 -3.76
C ASP A 329 18.11 33.02 -2.98
N VAL A 330 16.84 33.40 -3.16
CA VAL A 330 16.24 34.63 -2.62
C VAL A 330 15.19 34.21 -1.61
N HIS A 331 15.19 34.86 -0.45
CA HIS A 331 14.24 34.58 0.61
C HIS A 331 13.68 35.90 1.17
N VAL A 332 12.58 35.81 1.91
CA VAL A 332 12.03 36.97 2.61
C VAL A 332 12.81 37.21 3.88
N ARG A 333 13.28 38.45 4.10
CA ARG A 333 13.69 38.99 5.39
C ARG A 333 12.55 39.82 5.97
N LEU A 334 12.19 39.54 7.21
CA LEU A 334 11.29 40.34 8.05
C LEU A 334 12.12 40.99 9.14
N ASP A 335 11.95 42.29 9.32
CA ASP A 335 12.51 43.04 10.45
C ASP A 335 11.46 43.08 11.57
N ASP A 336 11.82 43.67 12.70
CA ASP A 336 10.94 43.84 13.85
C ASP A 336 9.59 44.46 13.48
N ASP A 337 8.54 44.00 14.16
CA ASP A 337 7.13 44.36 13.95
C ASP A 337 6.53 43.96 12.58
N ALA A 338 7.31 43.32 11.71
CA ALA A 338 6.89 42.99 10.36
C ALA A 338 6.36 41.56 10.22
N ALA A 339 5.32 41.42 9.40
CA ALA A 339 4.78 40.12 9.04
C ALA A 339 4.46 40.01 7.55
N ILE A 340 4.50 38.77 7.07
CA ILE A 340 3.90 38.38 5.80
C ILE A 340 2.73 37.46 6.05
N THR A 341 1.63 37.70 5.33
CA THR A 341 0.38 36.95 5.48
C THR A 341 -0.16 36.54 4.12
N ALA A 342 -0.59 35.30 3.97
CA ALA A 342 -1.28 34.81 2.78
C ALA A 342 -2.69 34.30 3.14
N THR A 343 -3.64 34.48 2.22
CA THR A 343 -4.97 33.86 2.29
C THR A 343 -5.04 32.72 1.28
N ILE A 344 -5.57 31.57 1.72
CA ILE A 344 -5.58 30.30 1.02
C ILE A 344 -7.01 29.74 1.05
N ASP A 345 -7.52 29.35 -0.12
CA ASP A 345 -8.80 28.67 -0.23
C ASP A 345 -8.59 27.16 -0.06
N THR A 346 -9.15 26.60 1.01
CA THR A 346 -9.13 25.17 1.32
C THR A 346 -10.48 24.51 1.06
N THR A 347 -11.41 25.16 0.35
CA THR A 347 -12.72 24.61 0.00
C THR A 347 -12.58 23.28 -0.75
N GLY A 348 -13.26 22.25 -0.28
CA GLY A 348 -13.17 20.90 -0.81
C GLY A 348 -11.81 20.22 -0.58
N LYS A 349 -11.03 20.70 0.42
CA LYS A 349 -9.74 20.12 0.81
C LYS A 349 -9.72 19.65 2.26
N THR A 350 -9.05 18.53 2.52
CA THR A 350 -8.75 17.98 3.87
C THR A 350 -7.25 17.80 4.07
N ASN A 351 -6.83 17.50 5.31
CA ASN A 351 -5.46 17.24 5.71
C ASN A 351 -4.50 18.35 5.26
N ILE A 352 -4.82 19.59 5.62
CA ILE A 352 -4.04 20.76 5.23
C ILE A 352 -2.68 20.72 5.92
N THR A 353 -1.59 20.83 5.15
CA THR A 353 -0.24 20.91 5.70
C THR A 353 0.45 22.20 5.31
N LEU A 354 1.27 22.76 6.20
CA LEU A 354 2.12 23.92 5.98
C LEU A 354 3.58 23.50 6.19
N ARG A 355 4.41 23.70 5.17
CA ARG A 355 5.86 23.50 5.19
C ARG A 355 6.55 24.81 4.86
N TYR A 356 7.68 25.08 5.49
CA TYR A 356 8.52 26.25 5.20
C TYR A 356 9.94 26.02 5.71
N ASP A 357 10.89 26.78 5.17
CA ASP A 357 12.24 26.92 5.68
C ASP A 357 12.36 28.26 6.40
N ARG A 358 12.99 28.27 7.58
CA ARG A 358 13.23 29.53 8.31
C ARG A 358 14.54 29.56 9.08
N ARG A 359 15.00 30.77 9.38
CA ARG A 359 15.99 31.08 10.43
C ARG A 359 15.74 32.48 11.00
N THR A 360 16.40 32.81 12.11
CA THR A 360 16.40 34.16 12.68
C THR A 360 17.82 34.72 12.80
N GLU A 361 17.96 36.04 12.89
CA GLU A 361 19.24 36.74 13.03
C GLU A 361 19.09 37.93 13.98
N SER A 362 20.09 38.11 14.85
CA SER A 362 20.13 39.18 15.87
C SER A 362 19.02 39.18 16.92
N VAL A 363 18.17 38.15 16.96
CA VAL A 363 17.01 38.06 17.87
C VAL A 363 17.42 37.89 19.34
N ALA A 364 16.98 38.81 20.18
CA ALA A 364 17.31 38.79 21.60
C ALA A 364 16.54 37.70 22.39
N ALA A 365 16.98 37.43 23.61
CA ALA A 365 16.39 36.39 24.44
C ALA A 365 15.01 36.82 24.95
N GLY A 366 13.96 36.20 24.43
CA GLY A 366 12.57 36.55 24.73
C GLY A 366 11.76 36.88 23.48
N ASP A 367 12.45 37.14 22.37
CA ASP A 367 11.85 37.53 21.09
C ASP A 367 11.90 36.35 20.11
N PHE A 368 10.93 36.30 19.19
CA PHE A 368 10.70 35.13 18.35
C PHE A 368 10.17 35.51 16.96
N LEU A 369 10.58 34.73 15.95
CA LEU A 369 9.73 34.53 14.78
C LEU A 369 8.53 33.68 15.21
N ARG A 370 7.33 34.20 15.00
CA ARG A 370 6.06 33.49 15.22
C ARG A 370 5.49 33.02 13.90
N VAL A 371 5.10 31.75 13.83
CA VAL A 371 4.37 31.18 12.69
C VAL A 371 2.98 30.78 13.15
N GLU A 372 1.97 31.28 12.46
CA GLU A 372 0.59 31.22 12.92
C GLU A 372 -0.37 31.00 11.75
N TYR A 373 -1.55 30.46 12.06
CA TYR A 373 -2.66 30.41 11.10
C TYR A 373 -3.97 30.88 11.72
N SER A 374 -4.89 31.32 10.88
CA SER A 374 -6.22 31.77 11.27
C SER A 374 -7.28 31.15 10.37
N THR A 375 -8.37 30.71 10.99
CA THR A 375 -9.54 30.12 10.31
C THR A 375 -10.74 31.07 10.29
N ASP A 376 -10.58 32.30 10.79
CA ASP A 376 -11.64 33.31 10.93
C ASP A 376 -11.28 34.65 10.26
N GLY A 377 -10.44 34.60 9.23
CA GLY A 377 -10.04 35.79 8.47
C GLY A 377 -9.10 36.73 9.24
N GLY A 378 -8.28 36.18 10.14
CA GLY A 378 -7.26 36.91 10.89
C GLY A 378 -7.75 37.56 12.19
N THR A 379 -8.96 37.21 12.65
CA THR A 379 -9.52 37.72 13.92
C THR A 379 -8.83 37.06 15.11
N THR A 380 -8.63 35.74 15.04
CA THR A 380 -7.86 34.95 16.00
C THR A 380 -6.77 34.16 15.29
N TRP A 381 -5.65 33.95 15.99
CA TRP A 381 -4.46 33.28 15.45
C TRP A 381 -4.06 32.11 16.34
N THR A 382 -3.86 30.95 15.71
CA THR A 382 -3.32 29.76 16.36
C THR A 382 -1.82 29.70 16.10
N ASN A 383 -1.04 29.69 17.18
CA ASN A 383 0.41 29.60 17.10
C ASN A 383 0.87 28.17 16.77
N LEU A 384 1.71 28.04 15.75
CA LEU A 384 2.37 26.80 15.35
C LEU A 384 3.79 26.74 15.90
N GLU A 385 4.52 27.86 15.78
CA GLU A 385 5.93 27.92 16.18
C GLU A 385 6.27 29.30 16.76
N ASN A 386 7.07 29.31 17.82
CA ASN A 386 7.81 30.47 18.31
C ASN A 386 9.29 30.10 18.31
N VAL A 387 10.10 30.79 17.51
CA VAL A 387 11.49 30.39 17.31
C VAL A 387 12.48 31.54 17.28
N ASN A 388 13.58 31.34 18.00
CA ASN A 388 14.80 32.11 17.92
C ASN A 388 15.94 31.12 17.65
N SER A 389 16.30 30.95 16.39
CA SER A 389 17.37 30.04 15.95
C SER A 389 18.00 30.52 14.65
N SER A 390 19.33 30.67 14.68
CA SER A 390 20.13 31.12 13.54
C SER A 390 20.42 30.06 12.48
N THR A 391 19.90 28.85 12.65
CA THR A 391 20.09 27.74 11.70
C THR A 391 18.88 27.60 10.78
N TRP A 392 19.12 27.57 9.47
CA TRP A 392 18.10 27.22 8.49
C TRP A 392 17.52 25.84 8.80
N THR A 393 16.22 25.81 9.06
CA THR A 393 15.49 24.60 9.43
C THR A 393 14.20 24.54 8.64
N THR A 394 13.94 23.37 8.04
CA THR A 394 12.64 23.04 7.47
C THR A 394 11.68 22.60 8.57
N GLN A 395 10.50 23.20 8.61
CA GLN A 395 9.42 22.78 9.50
C GLN A 395 8.20 22.32 8.69
N THR A 396 7.42 21.38 9.23
CA THR A 396 6.17 20.91 8.62
C THR A 396 5.11 20.70 9.70
N TRP A 397 3.91 21.24 9.45
CA TRP A 397 2.76 21.15 10.33
C TRP A 397 1.56 20.58 9.59
N THR A 398 0.83 19.67 10.21
CA THR A 398 -0.55 19.36 9.82
C THR A 398 -1.47 20.28 10.62
N LEU A 399 -2.30 21.08 9.93
CA LEU A 399 -3.21 22.01 10.58
C LEU A 399 -4.43 21.26 11.12
N ALA A 400 -5.09 21.83 12.12
CA ALA A 400 -6.30 21.24 12.68
C ALA A 400 -7.44 21.21 11.65
N SER A 401 -8.41 20.31 11.82
CA SER A 401 -9.54 20.14 10.89
C SER A 401 -10.39 21.40 10.69
N ALA A 402 -10.30 22.39 11.58
CA ALA A 402 -10.94 23.70 11.41
C ALA A 402 -10.35 24.54 10.25
N ALA A 403 -9.14 24.20 9.78
CA ALA A 403 -8.50 24.81 8.61
C ALA A 403 -8.93 24.16 7.28
N GLU A 404 -9.71 23.09 7.32
CA GLU A 404 -10.20 22.34 6.16
C GLU A 404 -11.52 22.92 5.64
N ASN A 405 -11.72 22.83 4.33
CA ASN A 405 -12.98 23.21 3.68
C ASN A 405 -13.47 24.64 3.99
N ILE A 406 -12.56 25.62 4.02
CA ILE A 406 -12.88 27.04 4.25
C ILE A 406 -12.28 27.93 3.14
N PRO A 407 -12.94 29.04 2.77
CA PRO A 407 -12.51 29.88 1.66
C PRO A 407 -11.36 30.84 2.00
N ASN A 408 -11.01 30.97 3.28
CA ASN A 408 -10.17 32.06 3.78
C ASN A 408 -9.25 31.63 4.94
N LEU A 409 -8.60 30.47 4.82
CA LEU A 409 -7.49 30.12 5.71
C LEU A 409 -6.38 31.17 5.55
N MET A 410 -5.88 31.73 6.65
CA MET A 410 -4.75 32.65 6.60
C MET A 410 -3.54 32.05 7.29
N VAL A 411 -2.35 32.25 6.72
CA VAL A 411 -1.06 31.87 7.31
C VAL A 411 -0.20 33.12 7.45
N ARG A 412 0.45 33.29 8.60
CA ARG A 412 1.30 34.45 8.91
C ARG A 412 2.65 34.03 9.48
N PHE A 413 3.70 34.70 9.01
CA PHE A 413 5.03 34.72 9.61
C PHE A 413 5.25 36.12 10.16
N PHE A 414 5.50 36.25 11.47
CA PHE A 414 5.58 37.52 12.17
C PHE A 414 6.84 37.58 13.03
N MET A 415 7.69 38.57 12.80
CA MET A 415 8.82 38.87 13.67
C MET A 415 8.34 39.73 14.83
N ASP A 416 8.35 39.15 16.04
CA ASP A 416 7.94 39.82 17.28
C ASP A 416 8.87 40.98 17.63
N ASN A 417 8.42 41.90 18.50
CA ASN A 417 9.11 43.16 18.78
C ASN A 417 10.46 42.94 19.49
N GLY A 418 11.52 43.44 18.87
CA GLY A 418 12.87 43.50 19.41
C GLY A 418 13.76 44.33 18.48
N GLY A 419 14.30 45.45 18.95
CA GLY A 419 14.98 46.39 18.05
C GLY A 419 16.17 45.76 17.31
N GLY A 420 16.07 45.66 15.97
CA GLY A 420 17.10 45.11 15.09
C GLY A 420 17.03 43.60 14.85
N ASP A 421 15.94 42.95 15.26
CA ASP A 421 15.69 41.53 15.08
C ASP A 421 15.27 41.19 13.65
N ASN A 422 15.67 40.01 13.17
CA ASN A 422 15.37 39.59 11.81
C ASN A 422 14.91 38.14 11.74
N ALA A 423 13.98 37.86 10.85
CA ALA A 423 13.59 36.53 10.43
C ALA A 423 13.78 36.35 8.93
N HIS A 424 14.16 35.14 8.52
CA HIS A 424 14.33 34.76 7.13
C HIS A 424 13.45 33.56 6.83
N ILE A 425 12.66 33.61 5.75
CA ILE A 425 11.68 32.58 5.39
C ILE A 425 11.77 32.25 3.90
N ASP A 426 11.72 30.96 3.58
CA ASP A 426 11.78 30.45 2.21
C ASP A 426 10.99 29.13 2.04
N ASN A 427 10.86 28.64 0.80
CA ASN A 427 10.28 27.35 0.41
C ASN A 427 8.94 27.04 1.10
N ILE A 428 8.04 28.03 1.13
CA ILE A 428 6.74 27.89 1.76
C ILE A 428 5.83 27.07 0.86
N VAL A 429 5.28 25.99 1.38
CA VAL A 429 4.34 25.12 0.68
C VAL A 429 3.14 24.82 1.57
N VAL A 430 1.94 25.08 1.06
CA VAL A 430 0.69 24.62 1.67
C VAL A 430 0.05 23.57 0.76
N THR A 431 -0.29 22.42 1.32
CA THR A 431 -0.94 21.34 0.57
C THR A 431 -2.24 20.88 1.23
N GLY A 432 -3.07 20.16 0.49
CA GLY A 432 -4.23 19.44 1.00
C GLY A 432 -4.67 18.32 0.06
N PHE A 433 -5.55 17.44 0.53
CA PHE A 433 -6.16 16.38 -0.26
C PHE A 433 -7.51 16.83 -0.81
N GLY A 434 -7.83 16.46 -2.06
CA GLY A 434 -9.19 16.64 -2.59
C GLY A 434 -10.20 15.74 -1.87
N ILE A 435 -11.34 16.31 -1.47
CA ILE A 435 -12.50 15.59 -0.93
C ILE A 435 -13.35 15.02 -2.06
#